data_AF-A0A482RJH8-F1
#
_entry.id   AF-A0A482RJH8-F1
#
_cell.length_a   1.000
_cell.length_b   1.000
_cell.length_c   1.000
_cell.angle_alpha   90.00
_cell.angle_beta   90.00
_cell.angle_gamma   90.00
#
_symmetry.space_group_name_H-M   'P 1'
#
loop_
_entity.id
_entity.type
_entity.pdbx_description
1 polymer ?
#
loop_
_entity_poly.entity_id
_entity_poly.type
_entity_poly.pdbx_seq_one_letter_code
_entity_poly.pdbx_strand_id
1 'polypeptide(L)'
;VRSALGKPPAGVTALPRSTGSMASLSGAEHSGSPLPDVSGAPALPPAFESALGLLRQGGMALMDDSFTRCFKTQKRVPWNWNVYLWPAWLVGVALRYVVLFPLRVLCLMCGAMFFIFSILGAKTLGLVMDVKPLERWLIQMLASAFVVSWSSVIRIHGIRPTPRPGQPAGVFVANHSSMIDFLVLLQSHTYAVVGQMHPGWVGYTQKMVLGALHCIWFNRGEANDRKVVAERLRAHSHDVAKAPYPLLVFPEGTCVNNEYVVQFKKGVFELGVPINPIAIKYNKVCIT
;
A
#
# COMPACT_ATOMS: atom_id res chain seq x y z
N VAL A 1 -18.05 19.43 -27.09
CA VAL A 1 -19.29 20.22 -27.00
C VAL A 1 -19.17 21.15 -25.79
N ARG A 2 -19.13 22.46 -26.05
CA ARG A 2 -19.09 23.53 -25.04
C ARG A 2 -20.46 23.62 -24.32
N SER A 3 -20.44 24.26 -23.15
CA SER A 3 -21.59 24.87 -22.44
C SER A 3 -22.46 23.98 -21.55
N ALA A 4 -22.20 24.03 -20.23
CA ALA A 4 -23.21 24.29 -19.19
C ALA A 4 -22.50 24.54 -17.84
N LEU A 5 -22.09 25.79 -17.60
CA LEU A 5 -21.65 26.28 -16.29
C LEU A 5 -22.90 26.57 -15.44
N GLY A 6 -23.20 25.67 -14.50
CA GLY A 6 -24.17 25.92 -13.42
C GLY A 6 -23.47 26.58 -12.22
N LYS A 7 -23.95 27.76 -11.83
CA LYS A 7 -23.57 28.49 -10.61
C LYS A 7 -23.74 27.61 -9.35
N PRO A 8 -22.83 27.65 -8.37
CA PRO A 8 -23.09 27.12 -7.03
C PRO A 8 -24.01 28.08 -6.24
N PRO A 9 -24.93 27.58 -5.39
CA PRO A 9 -25.76 28.42 -4.55
C PRO A 9 -24.94 29.09 -3.43
N ALA A 10 -25.33 30.33 -3.13
CA ALA A 10 -24.72 31.19 -2.12
C ALA A 10 -24.89 30.62 -0.70
N GLY A 11 -23.80 30.61 0.05
CA GLY A 11 -23.74 30.16 1.44
C GLY A 11 -22.31 30.14 1.96
N VAL A 12 -21.59 31.25 1.77
CA VAL A 12 -20.26 31.46 2.36
C VAL A 12 -20.47 31.98 3.77
N THR A 13 -20.21 31.14 4.77
CA THR A 13 -19.88 31.61 6.11
C THR A 13 -18.46 31.17 6.41
N ALA A 14 -17.56 32.14 6.49
CA ALA A 14 -16.15 31.95 6.77
C ALA A 14 -15.95 31.36 8.17
N LEU A 15 -15.26 30.22 8.27
CA LEU A 15 -14.77 29.68 9.53
C LEU A 15 -13.51 30.48 9.95
N PRO A 16 -13.39 30.91 11.22
CA PRO A 16 -12.27 31.72 11.67
C PRO A 16 -10.98 30.92 11.69
N ARG A 17 -9.88 31.55 11.25
CA ARG A 17 -8.50 31.09 11.45
C ARG A 17 -8.20 31.08 12.95
N SER A 18 -8.11 29.90 13.57
CA SER A 18 -7.53 29.75 14.89
C SER A 18 -6.03 29.47 14.78
N THR A 19 -5.21 30.46 15.10
CA THR A 19 -3.79 30.29 15.45
C THR A 19 -3.72 29.66 16.85
N GLY A 20 -3.55 28.35 16.91
CA GLY A 20 -3.39 27.61 18.18
C GLY A 20 -1.94 27.58 18.62
N SER A 21 -1.58 28.49 19.53
CA SER A 21 -0.34 28.47 20.31
C SER A 21 -0.32 27.26 21.25
N MET A 22 0.85 26.63 21.41
CA MET A 22 1.14 25.68 22.48
C MET A 22 1.02 26.38 23.84
N ALA A 23 -0.04 26.14 24.60
CA ALA A 23 -0.08 26.39 26.04
C ALA A 23 -1.19 25.59 26.74
N SER A 24 -0.76 24.76 27.69
CA SER A 24 -1.48 24.31 28.88
C SER A 24 -2.94 23.83 28.76
N LEU A 25 -3.13 22.52 28.67
CA LEU A 25 -4.30 21.83 29.23
C LEU A 25 -3.86 21.10 30.50
N SER A 26 -3.78 21.85 31.60
CA SER A 26 -3.82 21.32 32.96
C SER A 26 -5.28 21.41 33.42
N GLY A 27 -5.90 20.29 33.71
CA GLY A 27 -7.27 20.26 34.22
C GLY A 27 -8.04 19.01 33.82
N ALA A 28 -7.60 17.85 34.30
CA ALA A 28 -8.44 16.67 34.39
C ALA A 28 -8.26 16.09 35.79
N GLU A 29 -9.16 16.46 36.70
CA GLU A 29 -9.29 15.86 38.02
C GLU A 29 -9.60 14.37 37.88
N HIS A 30 -8.69 13.53 38.37
CA HIS A 30 -8.94 12.11 38.53
C HIS A 30 -9.24 11.84 40.01
N SER A 31 -10.53 11.62 40.30
CA SER A 31 -11.01 11.06 41.56
C SER A 31 -10.45 9.64 41.74
N GLY A 32 -9.34 9.53 42.47
CA GLY A 32 -8.75 8.26 42.93
C GLY A 32 -8.78 8.20 44.46
N SER A 33 -9.24 7.08 45.01
CA SER A 33 -9.17 6.73 46.42
C SER A 33 -7.74 6.85 46.98
N PRO A 34 -7.54 7.16 48.28
CA PRO A 34 -6.21 7.36 48.84
C PRO A 34 -5.41 6.06 48.77
N LEU A 35 -4.22 6.11 48.18
CA LEU A 35 -3.24 5.04 48.27
C LEU A 35 -2.76 4.92 49.73
N PRO A 36 -2.48 3.70 50.24
CA PRO A 36 -1.96 3.53 51.58
C PRO A 36 -0.55 4.16 51.67
N ASP A 37 -0.31 4.88 52.77
CA ASP A 37 0.97 5.49 53.12
C ASP A 37 2.03 4.40 53.32
N VAL A 38 3.04 4.35 52.44
CA VAL A 38 4.19 3.45 52.56
C VAL A 38 5.39 4.29 53.05
N SER A 39 5.30 4.79 54.27
CA SER A 39 6.37 5.50 54.97
C SER A 39 7.42 4.52 55.55
N GLY A 40 8.03 3.69 54.71
CA GLY A 40 8.99 2.68 55.17
C GLY A 40 9.82 1.95 54.11
N ALA A 41 9.83 2.40 52.85
CA ALA A 41 10.72 1.81 51.84
C ALA A 41 12.14 2.41 51.96
N PRO A 42 13.21 1.60 51.93
CA PRO A 42 14.58 2.14 51.89
C PRO A 42 14.74 3.03 50.65
N ALA A 43 15.24 4.25 50.88
CA ALA A 43 15.51 5.21 49.81
C ALA A 43 16.40 4.57 48.75
N LEU A 44 15.90 4.50 47.51
CA LEU A 44 16.64 3.93 46.41
C LEU A 44 17.83 4.85 46.10
N PRO A 45 19.00 4.31 45.69
CA PRO A 45 20.12 5.15 45.27
C PRO A 45 19.66 6.13 44.18
N PRO A 46 20.13 7.39 44.18
CA PRO A 46 19.67 8.42 43.24
C PRO A 46 19.89 8.03 41.76
N ALA A 47 20.89 7.20 41.49
CA ALA A 47 21.13 6.61 40.17
C ALA A 47 20.01 5.62 39.75
N PHE A 48 19.46 4.87 40.71
CA PHE A 48 18.38 3.92 40.48
C PHE A 48 17.04 4.66 40.27
N GLU A 49 16.76 5.72 41.04
CA GLU A 49 15.57 6.56 40.82
C GLU A 49 15.59 7.23 39.45
N SER A 50 16.75 7.74 39.03
CA SER A 50 16.95 8.33 37.70
C SER A 50 16.75 7.29 36.59
N ALA A 51 17.29 6.08 36.76
CA ALA A 51 17.11 4.98 35.83
C ALA A 51 15.64 4.55 35.72
N LEU A 52 14.92 4.48 36.85
CA LEU A 52 13.49 4.16 36.87
C LEU A 52 12.67 5.27 36.20
N GLY A 53 13.04 6.54 36.39
CA GLY A 53 12.44 7.68 35.71
C GLY A 53 12.60 7.61 34.19
N LEU A 54 13.81 7.31 33.71
CA LEU A 54 14.10 7.10 32.28
C LEU A 54 13.33 5.91 31.71
N LEU A 55 13.27 4.78 32.42
CA LEU A 55 12.49 3.61 32.00
C LEU A 55 10.99 3.92 31.94
N ARG A 56 10.46 4.68 32.90
CA ARG A 56 9.06 5.10 32.90
C ARG A 56 8.75 6.06 31.75
N GLN A 57 9.62 7.04 31.50
CA GLN A 57 9.47 7.96 30.35
C GLN A 57 9.58 7.20 29.03
N GLY A 58 10.51 6.27 28.90
CA GLY A 58 10.63 5.38 27.74
C GLY A 58 9.39 4.51 27.55
N GLY A 59 8.84 3.96 28.64
CA GLY A 59 7.60 3.18 28.63
C GLY A 59 6.38 4.00 28.20
N MET A 60 6.24 5.24 28.70
CA MET A 60 5.17 6.16 28.28
C MET A 60 5.31 6.54 26.80
N ALA A 61 6.54 6.83 26.34
CA ALA A 61 6.80 7.15 24.93
C ALA A 61 6.47 5.97 23.99
N LEU A 62 6.75 4.74 24.40
CA LEU A 62 6.32 3.52 23.68
C LEU A 62 4.80 3.36 23.67
N MET A 63 4.12 3.71 24.77
CA MET A 63 2.67 3.56 24.90
C MET A 63 1.90 4.60 24.06
N ASP A 64 2.44 5.81 23.96
CA ASP A 64 1.91 6.90 23.13
C ASP A 64 2.39 6.85 21.67
N ASP A 65 3.08 5.78 21.28
CA ASP A 65 3.57 5.63 19.91
C ASP A 65 2.42 5.48 18.89
N SER A 66 2.24 6.53 18.09
CA SER A 66 1.32 6.55 16.96
C SER A 66 1.73 5.59 15.84
N PHE A 67 3.02 5.26 15.72
CA PHE A 67 3.54 4.41 14.64
C PHE A 67 3.11 2.96 14.81
N THR A 68 3.19 2.40 16.02
CA THR A 68 2.76 1.02 16.31
C THR A 68 1.27 0.82 16.02
N ARG A 69 0.43 1.86 16.15
CA ARG A 69 -1.00 1.79 15.81
C ARG A 69 -1.23 1.47 14.32
N CYS A 70 -0.32 1.87 13.43
CA CYS A 70 -0.37 1.57 12.00
C CYS A 70 -0.20 0.08 11.69
N PHE A 71 0.28 -0.73 12.64
CA PHE A 71 0.48 -2.18 12.47
C PHE A 71 -0.46 -3.03 13.33
N LYS A 72 -1.31 -2.40 14.14
CA LYS A 72 -2.28 -3.13 14.97
C LYS A 72 -3.37 -3.75 14.08
N THR A 73 -3.52 -5.07 14.19
CA THR A 73 -4.66 -5.79 13.60
C THR A 73 -5.93 -5.46 14.39
N GLN A 74 -6.95 -4.93 13.72
CA GLN A 74 -8.25 -4.73 14.35
C GLN A 74 -8.97 -6.06 14.56
N LYS A 75 -9.40 -6.32 15.79
CA LYS A 75 -10.32 -7.42 16.09
C LYS A 75 -11.71 -7.06 15.57
N ARG A 76 -12.26 -7.84 14.64
CA ARG A 76 -13.67 -7.72 14.24
C ARG A 76 -14.54 -8.44 15.26
N VAL A 77 -15.57 -7.76 15.76
CA VAL A 77 -16.57 -8.39 16.63
C VAL A 77 -17.40 -9.36 15.77
N PRO A 78 -17.54 -10.64 16.15
CA PRO A 78 -18.35 -11.58 15.40
C PRO A 78 -19.82 -11.18 15.49
N TRP A 79 -20.40 -10.75 14.36
CA TRP A 79 -21.79 -10.30 14.27
C TRP A 79 -22.79 -11.45 14.10
N ASN A 80 -22.30 -12.63 13.74
CA ASN A 80 -23.05 -13.80 13.30
C ASN A 80 -23.24 -14.87 14.39
N TRP A 81 -22.67 -14.67 15.58
CA TRP A 81 -22.79 -15.58 16.73
C TRP A 81 -24.14 -15.39 17.46
N ASN A 82 -25.24 -15.45 16.71
CA ASN A 82 -26.61 -15.41 17.21
C ASN A 82 -27.42 -16.54 16.57
N VAL A 83 -28.29 -17.20 17.34
CA VAL A 83 -29.06 -18.39 16.90
C VAL A 83 -29.82 -18.15 15.59
N TYR A 84 -30.37 -16.96 15.38
CA TYR A 84 -31.13 -16.61 14.17
C TYR A 84 -30.27 -16.38 12.92
N LEU A 85 -29.02 -15.91 13.08
CA LEU A 85 -28.12 -15.61 11.96
C LEU A 85 -27.18 -16.78 11.62
N TRP A 86 -27.06 -17.74 12.53
CA TRP A 86 -26.13 -18.86 12.40
C TRP A 86 -26.45 -19.80 11.23
N PRO A 87 -27.72 -20.20 10.95
CA PRO A 87 -28.03 -21.04 9.79
C PRO A 87 -27.71 -20.34 8.45
N ALA A 88 -28.09 -19.06 8.32
CA ALA A 88 -27.78 -18.28 7.12
C ALA A 88 -26.26 -18.11 6.93
N TRP A 89 -25.52 -17.95 8.04
CA TRP A 89 -24.07 -17.94 8.00
C TRP A 89 -23.48 -19.27 7.53
N LEU A 90 -23.98 -20.41 8.02
CA LEU A 90 -23.53 -21.74 7.57
C LEU A 90 -23.75 -21.96 6.07
N VAL A 91 -24.91 -21.59 5.55
CA VAL A 91 -25.18 -21.63 4.10
C VAL A 91 -24.18 -20.75 3.35
N GLY A 92 -23.90 -19.55 3.87
CA GLY A 92 -22.89 -18.66 3.31
C GLY A 92 -21.47 -19.23 3.36
N VAL A 93 -21.11 -19.98 4.40
CA VAL A 93 -19.83 -20.70 4.52
C VAL A 93 -19.77 -21.83 3.50
N ALA A 94 -20.80 -22.68 3.41
CA ALA A 94 -20.88 -23.75 2.43
C ALA A 94 -20.73 -23.21 1.00
N LEU A 95 -21.49 -22.17 0.64
CA LEU A 95 -21.37 -21.51 -0.66
C LEU A 95 -19.95 -20.97 -0.90
N ARG A 96 -19.33 -20.33 0.09
CA ARG A 96 -17.99 -19.76 -0.02
C ARG A 96 -16.91 -20.81 -0.25
N TYR A 97 -16.91 -21.90 0.49
CA TYR A 97 -15.82 -22.88 0.44
C TYR A 97 -16.08 -24.02 -0.57
N VAL A 98 -17.33 -24.39 -0.83
CA VAL A 98 -17.69 -25.49 -1.75
C VAL A 98 -17.88 -25.01 -3.18
N VAL A 99 -18.38 -23.78 -3.38
CA VAL A 99 -18.67 -23.25 -4.73
C VAL A 99 -17.71 -22.15 -5.12
N LEU A 100 -17.64 -21.07 -4.32
CA LEU A 100 -16.82 -19.92 -4.69
C LEU A 100 -15.33 -20.28 -4.68
N PHE A 101 -14.79 -20.82 -3.59
CA PHE A 101 -13.37 -21.14 -3.48
C PHE A 101 -12.80 -21.99 -4.64
N PRO A 102 -13.40 -23.13 -5.04
CA PRO A 102 -12.89 -23.88 -6.18
C PRO A 102 -13.01 -23.12 -7.51
N LEU A 103 -14.09 -22.35 -7.71
CA LEU A 103 -14.21 -21.47 -8.88
C LEU A 103 -13.09 -20.42 -8.93
N ARG A 104 -12.70 -19.87 -7.78
CA ARG A 104 -11.60 -18.90 -7.65
C ARG A 104 -10.25 -19.53 -8.02
N VAL A 105 -9.99 -20.73 -7.52
CA VAL A 105 -8.79 -21.50 -7.85
C VAL A 105 -8.76 -21.83 -9.34
N LEU A 106 -9.89 -22.27 -9.91
CA LEU A 106 -9.99 -22.57 -11.34
C LEU A 106 -9.68 -21.34 -12.20
N CYS A 107 -10.23 -20.17 -11.85
CA CYS A 107 -9.93 -18.92 -12.54
C CYS A 107 -8.43 -18.57 -12.53
N LEU A 108 -7.77 -18.70 -11.37
CA LEU A 108 -6.32 -18.50 -11.24
C LEU A 108 -5.54 -19.51 -12.08
N MET A 109 -5.91 -20.79 -12.02
CA MET A 109 -5.23 -21.85 -12.77
C MET A 109 -5.38 -21.63 -14.27
N CYS A 110 -6.58 -21.35 -14.78
CA CYS A 110 -6.79 -21.04 -16.19
C CYS A 110 -5.97 -19.83 -16.64
N GLY A 111 -5.95 -18.74 -15.86
CA GLY A 111 -5.13 -17.56 -16.15
C GLY A 111 -3.63 -17.86 -16.16
N ALA A 112 -3.14 -18.62 -15.18
CA ALA A 112 -1.73 -19.01 -15.09
C ALA A 112 -1.32 -19.96 -16.22
N MET A 113 -2.15 -20.94 -16.56
CA MET A 113 -1.89 -21.86 -17.67
C MET A 113 -1.85 -21.09 -18.99
N PHE A 114 -2.81 -20.19 -19.24
CA PHE A 114 -2.81 -19.34 -20.42
C PHE A 114 -1.56 -18.47 -20.52
N PHE A 115 -1.12 -17.87 -19.41
CA PHE A 115 0.14 -17.12 -19.33
C PHE A 115 1.34 -17.99 -19.72
N ILE A 116 1.49 -19.17 -19.10
CA ILE A 116 2.64 -20.06 -19.33
C ILE A 116 2.66 -20.57 -20.78
N PHE A 117 1.52 -21.04 -21.30
CA PHE A 117 1.43 -21.53 -22.68
C PHE A 117 1.71 -20.43 -23.70
N SER A 118 1.22 -19.21 -23.46
CA SER A 118 1.46 -18.08 -24.37
C SER A 118 2.94 -17.67 -24.39
N ILE A 119 3.61 -17.63 -23.24
CA ILE A 119 5.05 -17.33 -23.14
C ILE A 119 5.88 -18.44 -23.77
N LEU A 120 5.57 -19.70 -23.48
CA LEU A 120 6.29 -20.84 -24.03
C LEU A 120 6.12 -20.88 -25.55
N GLY A 121 4.88 -20.78 -26.03
CA GLY A 121 4.55 -20.73 -27.45
C GLY A 121 5.25 -19.59 -28.17
N ALA A 122 5.25 -18.38 -27.62
CA ALA A 122 5.96 -17.24 -28.21
C ALA A 122 7.47 -17.50 -28.36
N LYS A 123 8.09 -18.17 -27.37
CA LYS A 123 9.52 -18.52 -27.40
C LYS A 123 9.83 -19.70 -28.32
N THR A 124 8.99 -20.73 -28.37
CA THR A 124 9.24 -21.95 -29.15
C THR A 124 8.88 -21.79 -30.62
N LEU A 125 7.81 -21.04 -30.94
CA LEU A 125 7.41 -20.81 -32.34
C LEU A 125 8.30 -19.78 -33.04
N GLY A 126 9.24 -19.14 -32.34
CA GLY A 126 10.17 -18.18 -32.95
C GLY A 126 9.46 -17.05 -33.68
N LEU A 127 8.26 -16.67 -33.24
CA LEU A 127 7.53 -15.54 -33.82
C LEU A 127 8.41 -14.29 -33.69
N VAL A 128 8.93 -13.81 -34.81
CA VAL A 128 9.96 -12.75 -34.97
C VAL A 128 9.49 -11.36 -34.48
N MET A 129 8.35 -11.31 -33.79
CA MET A 129 7.84 -10.08 -33.21
C MET A 129 8.53 -9.80 -31.89
N ASP A 130 8.75 -8.51 -31.57
CA ASP A 130 9.09 -8.08 -30.22
C ASP A 130 8.09 -8.72 -29.25
N VAL A 131 8.53 -9.68 -28.43
CA VAL A 131 7.68 -10.42 -27.48
C VAL A 131 7.29 -9.55 -26.29
N LYS A 132 7.95 -8.40 -26.08
CA LYS A 132 7.77 -7.58 -24.89
C LYS A 132 6.35 -6.99 -24.74
N PRO A 133 5.66 -6.50 -25.80
CA PRO A 133 4.27 -6.09 -25.72
C PRO A 133 3.34 -7.23 -25.29
N LEU A 134 3.57 -8.44 -25.82
CA LEU A 134 2.79 -9.62 -25.46
C LEU A 134 3.05 -10.03 -24.01
N GLU A 135 4.32 -10.11 -23.58
CA GLU A 135 4.69 -10.40 -22.19
C GLU A 135 3.97 -9.44 -21.22
N ARG A 136 3.95 -8.15 -21.53
CA ARG A 136 3.27 -7.13 -20.70
C ARG A 136 1.76 -7.31 -20.66
N TRP A 137 1.14 -7.56 -21.80
CA TRP A 137 -0.30 -7.81 -21.86
C TRP A 137 -0.66 -9.08 -21.07
N LEU A 138 0.14 -10.14 -21.17
CA LEU A 138 -0.02 -11.36 -20.40
C LEU A 138 0.15 -11.13 -18.89
N ILE A 139 1.11 -10.29 -18.47
CA ILE A 139 1.29 -9.90 -17.07
C ILE A 139 0.07 -9.13 -16.55
N GLN A 140 -0.45 -8.17 -17.31
CA GLN A 140 -1.68 -7.45 -16.95
C GLN A 140 -2.85 -8.43 -16.84
N MET A 141 -2.99 -9.35 -17.80
CA MET A 141 -4.02 -10.38 -17.74
C MET A 141 -3.88 -11.23 -16.49
N LEU A 142 -2.66 -11.62 -16.10
CA LEU A 142 -2.42 -12.44 -14.91
C LEU A 142 -2.77 -11.67 -13.63
N ALA A 143 -2.44 -10.38 -13.58
CA ALA A 143 -2.88 -9.50 -12.50
C ALA A 143 -4.41 -9.38 -12.46
N SER A 144 -5.08 -9.24 -13.61
CA SER A 144 -6.55 -9.22 -13.70
C SER A 144 -7.17 -10.54 -13.25
N ALA A 145 -6.63 -11.69 -13.66
CA ALA A 145 -7.08 -13.01 -13.20
C ALA A 145 -6.92 -13.15 -11.69
N PHE A 146 -5.81 -12.66 -11.13
CA PHE A 146 -5.60 -12.60 -9.69
C PHE A 146 -6.65 -11.72 -8.99
N VAL A 147 -6.94 -10.55 -9.53
CA VAL A 147 -7.92 -9.62 -8.94
C VAL A 147 -9.37 -10.12 -9.10
N VAL A 148 -9.69 -10.82 -10.18
CA VAL A 148 -11.01 -11.45 -10.37
C VAL A 148 -11.16 -12.67 -9.46
N SER A 149 -10.06 -13.37 -9.15
CA SER A 149 -10.10 -14.59 -8.36
C SER A 149 -10.72 -14.40 -6.98
N TRP A 150 -10.61 -13.26 -6.31
CA TRP A 150 -11.31 -13.01 -5.04
C TRP A 150 -12.54 -12.10 -5.18
N SER A 151 -13.04 -11.93 -6.41
CA SER A 151 -14.23 -11.12 -6.72
C SER A 151 -14.08 -9.66 -6.28
N SER A 152 -12.89 -9.07 -6.45
CA SER A 152 -12.64 -7.71 -6.02
C SER A 152 -13.40 -6.71 -6.89
N VAL A 153 -14.08 -5.77 -6.25
CA VAL A 153 -14.80 -4.67 -6.90
C VAL A 153 -13.97 -3.41 -6.73
N ILE A 154 -13.36 -2.96 -7.82
CA ILE A 154 -12.47 -1.80 -7.82
C ILE A 154 -13.21 -0.60 -8.40
N ARG A 155 -13.33 0.46 -7.59
CA ARG A 155 -13.89 1.74 -8.01
C ARG A 155 -12.77 2.74 -8.20
N ILE A 156 -12.56 3.17 -9.44
CA ILE A 156 -11.54 4.16 -9.78
C ILE A 156 -12.20 5.54 -9.81
N HIS A 157 -11.64 6.46 -9.05
CA HIS A 157 -12.09 7.85 -9.02
C HIS A 157 -11.01 8.75 -9.63
N GLY A 158 -11.43 9.67 -10.49
CA GLY A 158 -10.52 10.60 -11.17
C GLY A 158 -10.01 10.10 -12.52
N ILE A 159 -9.34 10.99 -13.23
CA ILE A 159 -8.77 10.74 -14.56
C ILE A 159 -7.26 10.58 -14.40
N ARG A 160 -6.70 9.53 -15.00
CA ARG A 160 -5.25 9.33 -15.04
C ARG A 160 -4.57 10.49 -15.76
N PRO A 161 -3.57 11.15 -15.14
CA PRO A 161 -2.76 12.15 -15.82
C PRO A 161 -2.01 11.53 -17.00
N THR A 162 -2.10 12.14 -18.18
CA THR A 162 -1.26 11.81 -19.33
C THR A 162 -0.03 12.73 -19.34
N PRO A 163 1.17 12.19 -19.66
CA PRO A 163 2.34 13.04 -19.84
C PRO A 163 2.09 14.09 -20.91
N ARG A 164 2.46 15.35 -20.63
CA ARG A 164 2.41 16.41 -21.65
C ARG A 164 3.58 16.23 -22.61
N PRO A 165 3.42 16.50 -23.92
CA PRO A 165 4.53 16.51 -24.85
C PRO A 165 5.69 17.39 -24.34
N GLY A 166 6.91 16.86 -24.34
CA GLY A 166 8.11 17.57 -23.86
C GLY A 166 8.33 17.56 -22.34
N GLN A 167 7.50 16.86 -21.56
CA GLN A 167 7.70 16.66 -20.12
C GLN A 167 8.09 15.20 -19.80
N PRO A 168 8.86 14.95 -18.73
CA PRO A 168 9.14 13.60 -18.27
C PRO A 168 7.84 12.86 -17.89
N ALA A 169 7.84 11.53 -17.98
CA ALA A 169 6.66 10.67 -17.82
C ALA A 169 5.95 10.78 -16.45
N GLY A 170 6.60 11.43 -15.47
CA GLY A 170 6.10 11.60 -14.11
C GLY A 170 6.19 10.31 -13.30
N VAL A 171 6.07 10.45 -11.98
CA VAL A 171 6.14 9.34 -11.03
C VAL A 171 4.81 9.22 -10.30
N PHE A 172 4.25 8.01 -10.27
CA PHE A 172 3.06 7.69 -9.51
C PHE A 172 3.45 7.31 -8.10
N VAL A 173 2.79 7.92 -7.12
CA VAL A 173 3.07 7.75 -5.70
C VAL A 173 1.81 7.26 -5.01
N ALA A 174 1.86 6.08 -4.40
CA ALA A 174 0.71 5.46 -3.74
C ALA A 174 0.98 5.15 -2.27
N ASN A 175 -0.06 5.21 -1.43
CA ASN A 175 0.00 4.59 -0.11
C ASN A 175 0.11 3.06 -0.24
N HIS A 176 0.65 2.40 0.78
CA HIS A 176 0.96 0.96 0.74
C HIS A 176 0.35 0.21 1.91
N SER A 177 -0.78 -0.45 1.67
CA SER A 177 -1.44 -1.28 2.68
C SER A 177 -1.11 -2.77 2.55
N SER A 178 -0.77 -3.25 1.35
CA SER A 178 -0.43 -4.66 1.12
C SER A 178 0.34 -4.86 -0.18
N MET A 179 1.07 -5.97 -0.31
CA MET A 179 1.70 -6.39 -1.57
C MET A 179 0.70 -6.49 -2.75
N ILE A 180 -0.58 -6.65 -2.41
CA ILE A 180 -1.71 -6.68 -3.34
C ILE A 180 -1.90 -5.36 -4.08
N ASP A 181 -1.53 -4.22 -3.48
CA ASP A 181 -1.70 -2.88 -4.05
C ASP A 181 -1.10 -2.79 -5.45
N PHE A 182 0.08 -3.38 -5.62
CA PHE A 182 0.76 -3.43 -6.91
C PHE A 182 -0.06 -4.18 -7.96
N LEU A 183 -0.61 -5.36 -7.62
CA LEU A 183 -1.44 -6.15 -8.54
C LEU A 183 -2.75 -5.45 -8.89
N VAL A 184 -3.36 -4.77 -7.92
CA VAL A 184 -4.58 -3.97 -8.12
C VAL A 184 -4.36 -2.81 -9.10
N LEU A 185 -3.19 -2.17 -9.05
CA LEU A 185 -2.83 -1.13 -10.02
C LEU A 185 -2.43 -1.72 -11.37
N LEU A 186 -1.65 -2.82 -11.35
CA LEU A 186 -1.11 -3.48 -12.54
C LEU A 186 -2.19 -4.06 -13.46
N GLN A 187 -3.30 -4.55 -12.91
CA GLN A 187 -4.43 -5.04 -13.71
C GLN A 187 -5.09 -3.95 -14.58
N SER A 188 -4.92 -2.67 -14.21
CA SER A 188 -5.48 -1.55 -14.97
C SER A 188 -4.48 -0.95 -15.95
N HIS A 189 -3.22 -0.81 -15.53
CA HIS A 189 -2.17 -0.15 -16.29
C HIS A 189 -0.80 -0.73 -15.91
N THR A 190 0.11 -0.78 -16.88
CA THR A 190 1.50 -1.16 -16.62
C THR A 190 2.24 -0.05 -15.91
N TYR A 191 2.90 -0.41 -14.81
CA TYR A 191 3.84 0.44 -14.09
C TYR A 191 5.17 -0.29 -13.93
N ALA A 192 6.27 0.46 -14.01
CA ALA A 192 7.54 0.00 -13.47
C ALA A 192 7.50 0.23 -11.96
N VAL A 193 7.80 -0.79 -11.16
CA VAL A 193 7.83 -0.66 -9.69
C VAL A 193 9.27 -0.66 -9.18
N VAL A 194 9.50 0.05 -8.08
CA VAL A 194 10.73 -0.06 -7.29
C VAL A 194 10.55 -1.12 -6.23
N GLY A 195 11.46 -2.10 -6.17
CA GLY A 195 11.39 -3.13 -5.13
C GLY A 195 12.73 -3.77 -4.80
N GLN A 196 12.71 -4.62 -3.78
CA GLN A 196 13.87 -5.39 -3.37
C GLN A 196 13.89 -6.73 -4.10
N MET A 197 15.08 -7.15 -4.57
CA MET A 197 15.26 -8.49 -5.14
C MET A 197 15.28 -9.54 -4.03
N HIS A 198 14.49 -10.59 -4.18
CA HIS A 198 14.53 -11.75 -3.30
C HIS A 198 15.58 -12.77 -3.80
N PRO A 199 16.28 -13.49 -2.91
CA PRO A 199 17.16 -14.58 -3.32
C PRO A 199 16.37 -15.85 -3.66
N GLY A 200 17.02 -16.80 -4.34
CA GLY A 200 16.47 -18.12 -4.62
C GLY A 200 15.36 -18.13 -5.68
N TRP A 201 14.46 -19.10 -5.57
CA TRP A 201 13.40 -19.34 -6.56
C TRP A 201 12.42 -18.16 -6.67
N VAL A 202 12.17 -17.44 -5.58
CA VAL A 202 11.30 -16.24 -5.57
C VAL A 202 11.89 -15.13 -6.43
N GLY A 203 13.20 -14.90 -6.36
CA GLY A 203 13.88 -13.93 -7.23
C GLY A 203 13.84 -14.34 -8.70
N TYR A 204 13.95 -15.64 -8.97
CA TYR A 204 13.86 -16.17 -10.33
C TYR A 204 12.45 -15.95 -10.92
N THR A 205 11.39 -16.30 -10.19
CA THR A 205 10.01 -16.08 -10.64
C THR A 205 9.71 -14.59 -10.81
N GLN A 206 10.16 -13.74 -9.90
CA GLN A 206 10.04 -12.28 -9.98
C GLN A 206 10.71 -11.73 -11.25
N LYS A 207 11.93 -12.19 -11.59
CA LYS A 207 12.62 -11.79 -12.83
C LYS A 207 11.91 -12.29 -14.08
N MET A 208 11.42 -13.52 -14.07
CA MET A 208 10.71 -14.10 -15.22
C MET A 208 9.38 -13.39 -15.48
N VAL A 209 8.58 -13.16 -14.44
CA VAL A 209 7.25 -12.57 -14.58
C VAL A 209 7.32 -11.05 -14.76
N LEU A 210 8.18 -10.34 -14.03
CA LEU A 210 8.20 -8.87 -14.06
C LEU A 210 9.31 -8.29 -14.94
N GLY A 211 10.08 -9.14 -15.63
CA GLY A 211 11.19 -8.71 -16.49
C GLY A 211 10.76 -7.79 -17.64
N ALA A 212 9.50 -7.87 -18.09
CA ALA A 212 8.96 -7.03 -19.17
C ALA A 212 8.46 -5.65 -18.72
N LEU A 213 8.33 -5.40 -17.41
CA LEU A 213 7.77 -4.15 -16.86
C LEU A 213 8.83 -3.06 -16.61
N HIS A 214 10.11 -3.34 -16.89
CA HIS A 214 11.24 -2.44 -16.61
C HIS A 214 11.32 -2.00 -15.13
N CYS A 215 10.98 -2.92 -14.21
CA CYS A 215 11.05 -2.65 -12.78
C CYS A 215 12.48 -2.40 -12.30
N ILE A 216 12.64 -1.51 -11.33
CA ILE A 216 13.93 -1.19 -10.71
C ILE A 216 14.09 -2.08 -9.48
N TRP A 217 15.04 -3.01 -9.54
CA TRP A 217 15.33 -3.93 -8.45
C TRP A 217 16.59 -3.51 -7.69
N PHE A 218 16.51 -3.50 -6.37
CA PHE A 218 17.64 -3.21 -5.48
C PHE A 218 18.01 -4.44 -4.66
N ASN A 219 19.31 -4.63 -4.45
CA ASN A 219 19.82 -5.56 -3.45
C ASN A 219 19.62 -4.97 -2.04
N ARG A 220 19.57 -5.83 -1.01
CA ARG A 220 19.39 -5.39 0.40
C ARG A 220 20.40 -4.31 0.83
N GLY A 221 21.65 -4.40 0.37
CA GLY A 221 22.68 -3.39 0.65
C GLY A 221 22.48 -2.08 -0.13
N GLU A 222 22.20 -2.18 -1.44
CA GLU A 222 22.00 -1.01 -2.31
C GLU A 222 20.74 -0.21 -1.96
N ALA A 223 19.69 -0.88 -1.48
CA ALA A 223 18.43 -0.23 -1.09
C ALA A 223 18.61 0.75 0.10
N ASN A 224 19.68 0.58 0.88
CA ASN A 224 20.01 1.48 1.98
C ASN A 224 20.78 2.72 1.50
N ASP A 225 21.41 2.67 0.32
CA ASP A 225 22.10 3.81 -0.27
C ASP A 225 21.10 4.74 -0.97
N ARG A 226 20.72 5.80 -0.27
CA ARG A 226 19.78 6.82 -0.76
C ARG A 226 20.24 7.48 -2.06
N LYS A 227 21.55 7.65 -2.28
CA LYS A 227 22.07 8.33 -3.47
C LYS A 227 21.91 7.43 -4.69
N VAL A 228 22.30 6.17 -4.58
CA VAL A 228 22.15 5.16 -5.65
C VAL A 228 20.68 4.97 -6.02
N VAL A 229 19.80 4.90 -5.02
CA VAL A 229 18.35 4.81 -5.22
C VAL A 229 17.85 6.05 -5.98
N ALA A 230 18.14 7.26 -5.50
CA ALA A 230 17.69 8.50 -6.14
C ALA A 230 18.20 8.65 -7.59
N GLU A 231 19.45 8.26 -7.85
CA GLU A 231 20.04 8.32 -9.19
C GLU A 231 19.34 7.35 -10.17
N ARG A 232 19.08 6.10 -9.76
CA ARG A 232 18.35 5.14 -10.60
C ARG A 232 16.90 5.57 -10.85
N LEU A 233 16.22 6.09 -9.83
CA LEU A 233 14.87 6.65 -9.99
C LEU A 233 14.88 7.83 -10.96
N ARG A 234 15.87 8.73 -10.85
CA ARG A 234 16.03 9.88 -11.74
C ARG A 234 16.28 9.42 -13.18
N ALA A 235 17.21 8.50 -13.39
CA ALA A 235 17.52 7.95 -14.71
C ALA A 235 16.27 7.36 -15.38
N HIS A 236 15.51 6.53 -14.65
CA HIS A 236 14.26 5.93 -15.17
C HIS A 236 13.18 6.97 -15.47
N SER A 237 13.06 8.02 -14.64
CA SER A 237 11.98 9.01 -14.78
C SER A 237 12.22 10.03 -15.90
N HIS A 238 13.49 10.28 -16.26
CA HIS A 238 13.85 11.24 -17.31
C HIS A 238 14.08 10.58 -18.68
N ASP A 239 14.51 9.31 -18.72
CA ASP A 239 14.80 8.60 -19.97
C ASP A 239 13.58 7.80 -20.46
N VAL A 240 12.62 8.50 -21.07
CA VAL A 240 11.39 7.90 -21.61
C VAL A 240 11.68 6.91 -22.75
N ALA A 241 12.80 7.05 -23.45
CA ALA A 241 13.20 6.14 -24.53
C ALA A 241 13.60 4.76 -23.97
N LYS A 242 14.28 4.73 -22.83
CA LYS A 242 14.70 3.49 -22.15
C LYS A 242 13.62 2.93 -21.22
N ALA A 243 12.77 3.79 -20.68
CA ALA A 243 11.71 3.45 -19.74
C ALA A 243 10.36 4.00 -20.22
N PRO A 244 9.66 3.28 -21.12
CA PRO A 244 8.39 3.75 -21.66
C PRO A 244 7.24 3.75 -20.64
N TYR A 245 7.44 3.13 -19.47
CA TYR A 245 6.41 3.00 -18.43
C TYR A 245 6.65 3.94 -17.26
N PRO A 246 5.57 4.56 -16.74
CA PRO A 246 5.68 5.42 -15.58
C PRO A 246 6.12 4.60 -14.35
N LEU A 247 6.92 5.25 -13.52
CA LEU A 247 7.39 4.66 -12.27
C LEU A 247 6.30 4.73 -11.21
N LEU A 248 6.03 3.63 -10.52
CA LEU A 248 5.16 3.53 -9.35
C LEU A 248 6.03 3.32 -8.11
N VAL A 249 5.87 4.21 -7.13
CA VAL A 249 6.65 4.22 -5.89
C VAL A 249 5.69 4.21 -4.70
N PHE A 250 6.00 3.36 -3.73
CA PHE A 250 5.36 3.30 -2.42
C PHE A 250 6.30 3.92 -1.37
N PRO A 251 6.25 5.25 -1.16
CA PRO A 251 7.25 5.96 -0.37
C PRO A 251 7.18 5.68 1.13
N GLU A 252 6.15 4.98 1.60
CA GLU A 252 6.08 4.43 2.97
C GLU A 252 7.23 3.44 3.23
N GLY A 253 7.61 2.66 2.21
CA GLY A 253 8.67 1.65 2.30
C GLY A 253 8.31 0.44 3.18
N THR A 254 7.06 0.34 3.62
CA THR A 254 6.49 -0.80 4.35
C THR A 254 4.98 -0.87 4.10
N CYS A 255 4.36 -2.02 4.34
CA CYS A 255 2.91 -2.16 4.31
C CYS A 255 2.33 -1.76 5.68
N VAL A 256 1.36 -0.87 5.70
CA VAL A 256 0.63 -0.45 6.91
C VAL A 256 -0.81 -0.92 6.86
N ASN A 257 -1.52 -0.83 7.99
CA ASN A 257 -2.95 -1.10 7.97
C ASN A 257 -3.70 -0.08 7.08
N ASN A 258 -4.86 -0.46 6.57
CA ASN A 258 -5.67 0.37 5.69
C ASN A 258 -6.43 1.52 6.42
N GLU A 259 -5.95 1.95 7.59
CA GLU A 259 -6.57 3.02 8.39
C GLU A 259 -5.67 4.24 8.52
N TYR A 260 -4.35 4.02 8.56
CA TYR A 260 -3.35 5.05 8.73
C TYR A 260 -2.38 5.04 7.55
N VAL A 261 -1.70 6.16 7.35
CA VAL A 261 -0.60 6.29 6.39
C VAL A 261 0.61 6.74 7.19
N VAL A 262 1.76 6.11 6.97
CA VAL A 262 3.01 6.53 7.64
C VAL A 262 3.72 7.63 6.86
N GLN A 263 4.69 8.26 7.50
CA GLN A 263 5.47 9.32 6.88
C GLN A 263 6.16 8.83 5.60
N PHE A 264 5.95 9.56 4.51
CA PHE A 264 6.56 9.25 3.22
C PHE A 264 8.03 9.64 3.19
N LYS A 265 8.86 8.78 2.60
CA LYS A 265 10.27 9.08 2.33
C LYS A 265 10.37 10.18 1.27
N LYS A 266 11.14 11.23 1.58
CA LYS A 266 11.29 12.43 0.72
C LYS A 266 11.95 12.19 -0.64
N GLY A 267 12.73 11.12 -0.79
CA GLY A 267 13.61 10.93 -1.96
C GLY A 267 12.90 10.91 -3.32
N VAL A 268 11.66 10.41 -3.38
CA VAL A 268 10.88 10.42 -4.63
C VAL A 268 10.41 11.82 -5.01
N PHE A 269 10.23 12.72 -4.04
CA PHE A 269 9.76 14.08 -4.26
C PHE A 269 10.89 15.04 -4.67
N GLU A 270 12.15 14.64 -4.49
CA GLU A 270 13.35 15.42 -4.86
C GLU A 270 13.83 15.14 -6.30
N LEU A 271 13.09 14.34 -7.07
CA LEU A 271 13.46 13.95 -8.43
C LEU A 271 13.29 15.06 -9.47
N GLY A 272 12.47 16.09 -9.20
CA GLY A 272 12.20 17.18 -10.14
C GLY A 272 11.32 16.78 -11.33
N VAL A 273 10.48 15.76 -11.15
CA VAL A 273 9.51 15.27 -12.14
C VAL A 273 8.08 15.41 -11.60
N PRO A 274 7.05 15.47 -12.48
CA PRO A 274 5.66 15.53 -12.03
C PRO A 274 5.29 14.35 -11.12
N ILE A 275 4.67 14.63 -9.98
CA ILE A 275 4.19 13.61 -9.05
C ILE A 275 2.69 13.40 -9.26
N ASN A 276 2.30 12.15 -9.51
CA ASN A 276 0.92 11.73 -9.70
C ASN A 276 0.46 10.90 -8.48
N PRO A 277 -0.23 11.51 -7.51
CA PRO A 277 -0.67 10.79 -6.32
C PRO A 277 -1.77 9.78 -6.66
N ILE A 278 -1.70 8.61 -6.04
CA ILE A 278 -2.73 7.57 -6.03
C ILE A 278 -3.08 7.31 -4.57
N ALA A 279 -4.38 7.26 -4.27
CA ALA A 279 -4.87 6.84 -2.96
C ALA A 279 -5.64 5.51 -3.11
N ILE A 280 -5.21 4.49 -2.37
CA ILE A 280 -5.82 3.17 -2.29
C ILE A 280 -6.50 3.05 -0.94
N LYS A 281 -7.78 2.65 -0.95
CA LYS A 281 -8.54 2.38 0.26
C LYS A 281 -9.37 1.12 0.10
N TYR A 282 -9.10 0.12 0.92
CA TYR A 282 -9.90 -1.10 0.99
C TYR A 282 -11.19 -0.86 1.78
N ASN A 283 -12.31 -1.29 1.22
CA ASN A 283 -13.57 -1.28 1.96
C ASN A 283 -13.69 -2.57 2.79
N LYS A 284 -13.90 -2.41 4.10
CA LYS A 284 -13.98 -3.52 5.05
C LYS A 284 -15.22 -4.40 4.83
N VAL A 285 -16.22 -3.89 4.11
CA VAL A 285 -17.52 -4.55 3.87
C VAL A 285 -17.41 -5.73 2.88
N CYS A 286 -16.41 -5.75 2.00
CA CYS A 286 -16.34 -6.73 0.90
C CYS A 286 -15.48 -7.98 1.21
N ILE A 287 -14.97 -8.12 2.43
CA ILE A 287 -14.24 -9.32 2.85
C ILE A 287 -14.89 -9.85 4.12
N THR A 288 -15.91 -10.66 3.91
CA THR A 288 -16.25 -11.81 4.73
C THR A 288 -16.89 -12.80 3.80
#